data_AF-A0A8D0ERS0-F1
#
_entry.id   AF-A0A8D0ERS0-F1
#
_cell.length_a   1.000
_cell.length_b   1.000
_cell.length_c   1.000
_cell.angle_alpha   90.00
_cell.angle_beta   90.00
_cell.angle_gamma   90.00
#
_symmetry.space_group_name_H-M   'P 1'
#
loop_
_entity.id
_entity.type
_entity.pdbx_description
1 polymer ?
#
loop_
_entity_poly.entity_id
_entity_poly.type
_entity_poly.pdbx_seq_one_letter_code
_entity_poly.pdbx_strand_id
1 'polypeptide(L)'
;MVCIYIFLLILFSAEDYSCGGLLSSPSGKFQSPFYPRNYPNNANCVWEIEVKSNFHVTLTFRDVQCLSDYVEVYDGPLHTSPLLGKLCSGSFHTYTSSSNLLTVRFYSNSRYTYRGFQAEYYSTPADQSTSKFMFKAETHFSIISFTYSLLLIS
;
A
#
# COMPACT_ATOMS: atom_id res chain seq x y z
N MET A 1 20.79 -3.98 -51.64
CA MET A 1 19.31 -4.09 -51.45
C MET A 1 18.90 -5.07 -50.33
N VAL A 2 19.76 -5.31 -49.32
CA VAL A 2 19.43 -6.17 -48.15
C VAL A 2 19.25 -5.33 -46.85
N CYS A 3 19.50 -4.02 -46.91
CA CYS A 3 19.48 -3.13 -45.72
C CYS A 3 18.09 -2.57 -45.36
N ILE A 4 17.10 -2.66 -46.26
CA ILE A 4 15.75 -2.10 -46.02
C ILE A 4 14.86 -3.08 -45.24
N TYR A 5 15.12 -4.39 -45.35
CA TYR A 5 14.34 -5.43 -44.64
C TYR A 5 14.72 -5.56 -43.15
N ILE A 6 15.92 -5.16 -42.75
CA ILE A 6 16.31 -5.10 -41.33
C ILE A 6 15.60 -3.92 -40.62
N PHE A 7 15.34 -2.82 -41.33
CA PHE A 7 14.61 -1.67 -40.79
C PHE A 7 13.10 -1.95 -40.61
N LEU A 8 12.56 -2.95 -41.32
CA LEU A 8 11.16 -3.38 -41.22
C LEU A 8 10.92 -4.53 -40.22
N LEU A 9 11.98 -5.12 -39.65
CA LEU A 9 11.88 -6.06 -38.53
C LEU A 9 12.02 -5.38 -37.16
N ILE A 10 12.23 -4.05 -37.11
CA ILE A 10 12.08 -3.25 -35.88
C ILE A 10 10.64 -2.72 -35.74
N LEU A 11 9.67 -3.26 -36.50
CA LEU A 11 8.24 -2.96 -36.35
C LEU A 11 7.52 -4.01 -35.49
N PHE A 12 8.07 -4.31 -34.31
CA PHE A 12 7.28 -4.75 -33.16
C PHE A 12 8.17 -4.71 -31.91
N SER A 13 8.61 -3.52 -31.46
CA SER A 13 8.79 -3.41 -30.02
C SER A 13 7.39 -3.56 -29.45
N ALA A 14 7.13 -4.65 -28.73
CA ALA A 14 6.11 -4.59 -27.67
C ALA A 14 6.34 -3.24 -26.97
N GLU A 15 5.30 -2.43 -26.80
CA GLU A 15 5.44 -1.26 -25.94
C GLU A 15 5.94 -1.78 -24.59
N ASP A 16 7.23 -1.66 -24.32
CA ASP A 16 7.83 -1.98 -23.02
C ASP A 16 7.40 -0.86 -22.07
N TYR A 17 6.11 -0.87 -21.73
CA TYR A 17 5.61 -0.07 -20.64
C TYR A 17 6.03 -0.79 -19.36
N SER A 18 6.76 -0.09 -18.49
CA SER A 18 7.02 -0.60 -17.16
C SER A 18 5.74 -0.50 -16.34
N CYS A 19 5.34 -1.59 -15.70
CA CYS A 19 4.25 -1.59 -14.73
C CYS A 19 4.60 -2.43 -13.51
N GLY A 20 4.19 -1.96 -12.33
CA GLY A 20 4.67 -2.52 -11.08
C GLY A 20 5.98 -1.88 -10.58
N GLY A 21 6.61 -2.56 -9.64
CA GLY A 21 7.87 -2.15 -9.01
C GLY A 21 7.75 -1.94 -7.50
N LEU A 22 8.90 -1.71 -6.86
CA LEU A 22 9.01 -1.42 -5.44
C LEU A 22 8.64 0.04 -5.14
N LEU A 23 7.71 0.24 -4.21
CA LEU A 23 7.26 1.54 -3.73
C LEU A 23 7.64 1.69 -2.26
N SER A 24 8.71 2.43 -2.00
CA SER A 24 9.29 2.57 -0.65
C SER A 24 9.01 3.92 0.04
N SER A 25 8.35 4.83 -0.66
CA SER A 25 7.98 6.13 -0.10
C SER A 25 6.87 5.98 0.95
N PRO A 26 6.82 6.82 2.01
CA PRO A 26 5.76 6.78 3.02
C PRO A 26 4.36 7.00 2.46
N SER A 27 4.23 7.59 1.29
CA SER A 27 3.00 7.69 0.53
C SER A 27 3.31 7.73 -0.95
N GLY A 28 2.32 7.42 -1.77
CA GLY A 28 2.48 7.42 -3.21
C GLY A 28 1.18 7.20 -3.95
N LYS A 29 1.26 7.34 -5.27
CA LYS A 29 0.18 7.06 -6.20
C LYS A 29 0.70 6.17 -7.31
N PHE A 30 -0.11 5.23 -7.74
CA PHE A 30 0.19 4.35 -8.87
C PHE A 30 -1.10 3.97 -9.59
N GLN A 31 -0.98 3.50 -10.81
CA GLN A 31 -2.11 3.29 -11.69
C GLN A 31 -1.82 2.17 -12.67
N SER A 32 -2.88 1.58 -13.23
CA SER A 32 -2.74 0.65 -14.34
C SER A 32 -2.03 1.33 -15.53
N PRO A 33 -1.36 0.54 -16.40
CA PRO A 33 -0.74 1.08 -17.59
C PRO A 33 -1.71 1.93 -18.41
N PHE A 34 -1.23 3.07 -18.91
CA PHE A 34 -1.97 4.02 -19.74
C PHE A 34 -3.19 4.71 -19.10
N TYR A 35 -3.50 4.49 -17.82
CA TYR A 35 -4.60 5.19 -17.14
C TYR A 35 -4.54 6.72 -17.38
N PRO A 36 -5.65 7.39 -17.75
CA PRO A 36 -7.03 6.90 -17.78
C PRO A 36 -7.48 6.25 -19.10
N ARG A 37 -6.56 6.02 -20.05
CA ARG A 37 -6.82 5.19 -21.23
C ARG A 37 -6.84 3.72 -20.83
N ASN A 38 -7.28 2.88 -21.76
CA ASN A 38 -7.38 1.46 -21.48
C ASN A 38 -6.02 0.81 -21.26
N TYR A 39 -5.94 -0.07 -20.26
CA TYR A 39 -4.78 -0.93 -20.08
C TYR A 39 -4.60 -1.89 -21.27
N PRO A 40 -3.39 -2.45 -21.47
CA PRO A 40 -3.14 -3.45 -22.49
C PRO A 40 -3.61 -4.85 -22.04
N ASN A 41 -3.82 -5.71 -23.03
CA ASN A 41 -4.09 -7.13 -22.79
C ASN A 41 -2.85 -7.83 -22.22
N ASN A 42 -3.06 -8.93 -21.49
CA ASN A 42 -2.02 -9.78 -20.92
C ASN A 42 -1.06 -9.06 -19.97
N ALA A 43 -1.53 -7.99 -19.33
CA ALA A 43 -0.75 -7.28 -18.31
C ALA A 43 -0.70 -8.12 -17.03
N ASN A 44 0.48 -8.18 -16.41
CA ASN A 44 0.68 -8.79 -15.11
C ASN A 44 1.62 -7.89 -14.30
N CYS A 45 1.04 -6.87 -13.68
CA CYS A 45 1.78 -5.82 -12.97
C CYS A 45 1.76 -6.12 -11.48
N VAL A 46 2.90 -6.00 -10.81
CA VAL A 46 3.03 -6.23 -9.37
C VAL A 46 3.69 -5.03 -8.73
N TRP A 47 2.99 -4.36 -7.81
CA TRP A 47 3.53 -3.31 -6.96
C TRP A 47 3.77 -3.87 -5.57
N GLU A 48 5.01 -3.76 -5.10
CA GLU A 48 5.41 -4.15 -3.76
C GLU A 48 5.57 -2.86 -2.96
N ILE A 49 4.76 -2.68 -1.92
CA ILE A 49 4.81 -1.50 -1.07
C ILE A 49 5.53 -1.88 0.21
N GLU A 50 6.70 -1.27 0.44
CA GLU A 50 7.53 -1.48 1.62
C GLU A 50 7.77 -0.15 2.32
N VAL A 51 7.11 0.06 3.45
CA VAL A 51 7.31 1.26 4.26
C VAL A 51 8.19 0.94 5.47
N LYS A 52 8.55 1.97 6.24
CA LYS A 52 9.38 1.81 7.44
C LYS A 52 8.81 0.76 8.40
N SER A 53 9.68 0.01 9.06
CA SER A 53 9.29 -0.88 10.15
C SER A 53 8.48 -0.14 11.22
N ASN A 54 7.49 -0.82 11.80
CA ASN A 54 6.48 -0.28 12.73
C ASN A 54 5.47 0.70 12.10
N PHE A 55 5.23 0.62 10.79
CA PHE A 55 4.14 1.30 10.12
C PHE A 55 3.24 0.28 9.43
N HIS A 56 1.97 0.63 9.24
CA HIS A 56 1.03 -0.05 8.37
C HIS A 56 0.84 0.75 7.09
N VAL A 57 0.45 0.07 6.01
CA VAL A 57 0.10 0.66 4.73
C VAL A 57 -1.41 0.71 4.62
N THR A 58 -1.98 1.90 4.40
CA THR A 58 -3.36 2.06 3.97
C THR A 58 -3.37 2.40 2.48
N LEU A 59 -4.04 1.56 1.70
CA LEU A 59 -4.20 1.65 0.25
C LEU A 59 -5.65 1.98 -0.10
N THR A 60 -5.87 2.98 -0.94
CA THR A 60 -7.20 3.33 -1.45
C THR A 60 -7.21 3.36 -2.97
N PHE A 61 -8.12 2.61 -3.58
CA PHE A 61 -8.44 2.71 -5.00
C PHE A 61 -9.45 3.83 -5.22
N ARG A 62 -9.09 4.87 -5.98
CA ARG A 62 -9.99 5.98 -6.30
C ARG A 62 -11.05 5.57 -7.30
N ASP A 63 -10.64 4.85 -8.34
CA ASP A 63 -11.50 4.37 -9.42
C ASP A 63 -10.94 3.02 -9.90
N VAL A 64 -11.82 2.06 -10.15
CA VAL A 64 -11.52 0.75 -10.71
C VAL A 64 -12.57 0.44 -11.78
N GLN A 65 -12.10 0.07 -12.97
CA GLN A 65 -12.96 -0.32 -14.07
C GLN A 65 -12.32 -1.43 -14.92
N CYS A 66 -12.91 -2.61 -14.85
CA CYS A 66 -12.73 -3.73 -15.76
C CYS A 66 -14.02 -4.57 -15.83
N LEU A 67 -13.95 -5.73 -16.51
CA LEU A 67 -15.05 -6.70 -16.55
C LEU A 67 -14.64 -8.11 -16.08
N SER A 68 -13.64 -8.73 -16.72
CA SER A 68 -13.16 -10.08 -16.40
C SER A 68 -11.72 -10.10 -15.86
N ASP A 69 -11.09 -8.95 -15.86
CA ASP A 69 -9.76 -8.72 -15.29
C ASP A 69 -9.88 -8.40 -13.81
N TYR A 70 -8.77 -8.17 -13.12
CA TYR A 70 -8.84 -7.88 -11.69
C TYR A 70 -7.57 -7.23 -11.14
N VAL A 71 -7.75 -6.55 -10.00
CA VAL A 71 -6.68 -6.19 -9.09
C VAL A 71 -6.86 -6.92 -7.76
N GLU A 72 -5.78 -7.53 -7.28
CA GLU A 72 -5.71 -8.25 -6.01
C GLU A 72 -4.78 -7.51 -5.04
N VAL A 73 -5.16 -7.52 -3.77
CA VAL A 73 -4.40 -6.90 -2.68
C VAL A 73 -4.05 -7.97 -1.66
N TYR A 74 -2.77 -8.10 -1.35
CA TYR A 74 -2.25 -9.10 -0.43
C TYR A 74 -1.57 -8.45 0.78
N ASP A 75 -1.83 -9.02 1.95
CA ASP A 75 -1.28 -8.58 3.23
C ASP A 75 0.11 -9.18 3.47
N GLY A 76 1.11 -8.66 2.76
CA GLY A 76 2.50 -9.10 2.87
C GLY A 76 3.29 -8.92 1.57
N PRO A 77 4.52 -9.46 1.51
CA PRO A 77 5.46 -9.22 0.41
C PRO A 77 5.20 -10.07 -0.85
N LEU A 78 4.30 -11.05 -0.82
CA LEU A 78 4.12 -12.01 -1.91
C LEU A 78 2.65 -12.13 -2.30
N HIS A 79 2.40 -12.54 -3.55
CA HIS A 79 1.06 -12.92 -4.03
C HIS A 79 0.54 -14.24 -3.42
N THR A 80 1.32 -14.87 -2.53
CA THR A 80 0.92 -16.00 -1.69
C THR A 80 0.59 -15.59 -0.26
N SER A 81 0.77 -14.31 0.09
CA SER A 81 0.34 -13.74 1.37
C SER A 81 -1.20 -13.72 1.46
N PRO A 82 -1.79 -13.53 2.66
CA PRO A 82 -3.24 -13.47 2.82
C PRO A 82 -3.90 -12.44 1.88
N LEU A 83 -4.96 -12.84 1.17
CA LEU A 83 -5.69 -11.95 0.27
C LEU A 83 -6.63 -11.04 1.07
N LEU A 84 -6.44 -9.72 0.95
CA LEU A 84 -7.33 -8.71 1.53
C LEU A 84 -8.54 -8.45 0.65
N GLY A 85 -8.37 -8.52 -0.68
CA GLY A 85 -9.47 -8.31 -1.60
C GLY A 85 -9.10 -8.47 -3.05
N LYS A 86 -10.14 -8.66 -3.87
CA LYS A 86 -10.09 -8.75 -5.32
C LYS A 86 -11.16 -7.83 -5.90
N LEU A 87 -10.77 -6.92 -6.76
CA LEU A 87 -11.64 -5.88 -7.33
C LEU A 87 -11.62 -5.92 -8.85
N CYS A 88 -12.75 -5.53 -9.43
CA CYS A 88 -12.81 -5.22 -10.86
C CYS A 88 -13.65 -3.97 -11.20
N SER A 89 -14.43 -3.44 -10.26
CA SER A 89 -15.20 -2.24 -10.49
C SER A 89 -15.42 -1.45 -9.20
N GLY A 90 -15.81 -0.19 -9.34
CA GLY A 90 -16.21 0.69 -8.25
C GLY A 90 -15.12 1.67 -7.82
N SER A 91 -15.35 2.37 -6.72
CA SER A 91 -14.51 3.47 -6.26
C SER A 91 -14.37 3.46 -4.74
N PHE A 92 -13.30 4.11 -4.26
CA PHE A 92 -12.99 4.30 -2.84
C PHE A 92 -12.86 3.03 -2.00
N HIS A 93 -12.46 1.91 -2.61
CA HIS A 93 -12.11 0.70 -1.86
C HIS A 93 -10.80 0.90 -1.11
N THR A 94 -10.82 0.64 0.21
CA THR A 94 -9.66 0.85 1.08
C THR A 94 -9.26 -0.44 1.78
N TYR A 95 -7.95 -0.70 1.83
CA TYR A 95 -7.34 -1.85 2.51
C TYR A 95 -6.23 -1.36 3.41
N THR A 96 -6.08 -1.99 4.58
CA THR A 96 -4.98 -1.71 5.51
C THR A 96 -4.22 -2.99 5.78
N SER A 97 -2.89 -2.95 5.65
CA SER A 97 -2.02 -4.10 5.94
C SER A 97 -1.88 -4.33 7.45
N SER A 98 -1.58 -5.57 7.83
CA SER A 98 -1.18 -5.93 9.20
C SER A 98 0.31 -5.68 9.47
N SER A 99 1.10 -5.39 8.44
CA SER A 99 2.55 -5.15 8.54
C SER A 99 2.99 -3.92 7.73
N ASN A 100 4.30 -3.67 7.64
CA ASN A 100 4.87 -2.62 6.78
C ASN A 100 4.97 -3.03 5.29
N LEU A 101 4.43 -4.20 4.93
CA LEU A 101 4.50 -4.79 3.60
C LEU A 101 3.08 -5.01 3.05
N LEU A 102 2.87 -4.62 1.80
CA LEU A 102 1.61 -4.85 1.08
C LEU A 102 1.89 -5.04 -0.40
N THR A 103 1.27 -6.05 -1.03
CA THR A 103 1.47 -6.35 -2.45
C THR A 103 0.17 -6.14 -3.22
N VAL A 104 0.26 -5.47 -4.37
CA VAL A 104 -0.87 -5.26 -5.28
C VAL A 104 -0.55 -5.88 -6.62
N ARG A 105 -1.42 -6.76 -7.12
CA ARG A 105 -1.28 -7.40 -8.42
C ARG A 105 -2.43 -7.03 -9.33
N PHE A 106 -2.13 -6.49 -10.50
CA PHE A 106 -3.09 -6.31 -11.57
C PHE A 106 -2.86 -7.33 -12.68
N TYR A 107 -3.93 -8.03 -13.06
CA TYR A 107 -3.91 -9.02 -14.12
C TYR A 107 -4.97 -8.68 -15.16
N SER A 108 -4.58 -8.63 -16.43
CA SER A 108 -5.50 -8.59 -17.57
C SER A 108 -5.32 -9.79 -18.49
N ASN A 109 -6.43 -10.26 -19.05
CA ASN A 109 -6.46 -11.36 -20.00
C ASN A 109 -6.24 -10.85 -21.45
N SER A 110 -6.46 -11.70 -22.45
CA SER A 110 -6.23 -11.37 -23.87
C SER A 110 -7.38 -10.63 -24.57
N ARG A 111 -8.48 -10.34 -23.87
CA ARG A 111 -9.74 -9.81 -24.42
C ARG A 111 -10.27 -8.65 -23.59
N TYR A 112 -10.75 -7.63 -24.32
CA TYR A 112 -11.46 -6.44 -23.83
C TYR A 112 -10.76 -5.72 -22.69
N THR A 113 -10.31 -4.51 -22.96
CA THR A 113 -9.67 -3.67 -21.94
C THR A 113 -10.51 -2.46 -21.61
N TYR A 114 -10.25 -1.90 -20.42
CA TYR A 114 -10.99 -0.79 -19.83
C TYR A 114 -10.01 0.19 -19.20
N ARG A 115 -10.50 1.31 -18.67
CA ARG A 115 -9.65 2.36 -18.10
C ARG A 115 -8.72 1.88 -16.98
N GLY A 116 -9.06 0.78 -16.29
CA GLY A 116 -8.23 0.21 -15.24
C GLY A 116 -8.43 0.91 -13.91
N PHE A 117 -7.35 1.29 -13.24
CA PHE A 117 -7.44 1.87 -11.91
C PHE A 117 -6.40 2.94 -11.64
N GLN A 118 -6.73 3.79 -10.66
CA GLN A 118 -5.77 4.64 -9.95
C GLN A 118 -5.89 4.37 -8.45
N ALA A 119 -4.76 4.19 -7.79
CA ALA A 119 -4.65 3.96 -6.37
C ALA A 119 -3.67 4.93 -5.73
N GLU A 120 -3.88 5.19 -4.44
CA GLU A 120 -2.97 5.93 -3.59
C GLU A 120 -2.79 5.21 -2.27
N TYR A 121 -1.61 5.32 -1.68
CA TYR A 121 -1.31 4.73 -0.40
C TYR A 121 -0.59 5.71 0.50
N TYR A 122 -0.68 5.45 1.81
CA TYR A 122 0.10 6.15 2.82
C TYR A 122 0.40 5.22 4.00
N SER A 123 1.48 5.52 4.70
CA SER A 123 1.92 4.78 5.89
C SER A 123 1.42 5.46 7.16
N THR A 124 0.90 4.68 8.11
CA THR A 124 0.58 5.13 9.46
C THR A 124 1.40 4.38 10.49
N PRO A 125 1.80 4.98 11.63
CA PRO A 125 2.45 4.23 12.69
C PRO A 125 1.58 3.06 13.13
N ALA A 126 2.17 1.87 13.23
CA ALA A 126 1.58 0.77 13.97
C ALA A 126 1.53 1.20 15.44
N ASP A 127 0.33 1.31 15.99
CA ASP A 127 0.11 1.83 17.33
C ASP A 127 1.12 1.24 18.34
N GLN A 128 1.99 2.09 18.89
CA GLN A 128 2.84 1.76 20.05
C GLN A 128 2.09 2.06 21.36
N SER A 129 0.76 1.98 21.35
CA SER A 129 -0.13 2.42 22.42
C SER A 129 -0.22 1.45 23.61
N THR A 130 0.88 0.78 23.95
CA THR A 130 1.04 0.08 25.23
C THR A 130 2.38 0.29 25.94
N SER A 131 3.35 1.01 25.38
CA SER A 131 4.67 1.17 26.05
C SER A 131 5.14 2.61 26.29
N LYS A 132 4.45 3.64 25.77
CA LYS A 132 4.85 5.05 26.00
C LYS A 132 3.96 5.82 26.99
N PHE A 133 3.02 5.15 27.64
CA PHE A 133 2.29 5.64 28.81
C PHE A 133 2.64 4.88 30.10
N MET A 134 3.88 4.40 30.22
CA MET A 134 4.48 4.13 31.52
C MET A 134 5.39 5.30 31.88
N PHE A 135 4.79 6.49 32.07
CA PHE A 135 5.44 7.47 32.93
C PHE A 135 5.46 6.85 34.32
N LYS A 136 6.64 6.34 34.67
CA LYS A 136 7.05 5.85 35.99
C LYS A 136 6.37 6.65 37.11
N ALA A 137 5.36 6.06 37.72
CA ALA A 137 4.82 6.52 38.99
C ALA A 137 5.34 5.58 40.08
N GLU A 138 6.53 5.88 40.61
CA GLU A 138 7.03 5.33 41.87
C GLU A 138 7.20 6.52 42.83
N THR A 139 6.22 6.74 43.71
CA THR A 139 6.24 6.43 45.16
C THR A 139 7.09 7.39 46.01
N HIS A 140 6.42 8.31 46.71
CA HIS A 140 6.86 8.72 48.05
C HIS A 140 5.62 8.93 48.95
N PHE A 141 5.10 7.81 49.44
CA PHE A 141 4.21 7.79 50.60
C PHE A 141 5.03 8.13 51.86
N SER A 142 4.42 8.87 52.79
CA SER A 142 4.76 8.92 54.22
C SER A 142 5.84 9.92 54.72
N ILE A 143 5.65 11.25 54.62
CA ILE A 143 6.26 12.21 55.59
C ILE A 143 5.35 13.39 56.02
N ILE A 144 4.36 13.86 55.23
CA ILE A 144 3.71 15.15 55.54
C ILE A 144 2.63 15.09 56.66
N SER A 145 2.17 13.91 57.06
CA SER A 145 1.24 13.76 58.21
C SER A 145 1.87 14.04 59.60
N PHE A 146 3.20 14.24 59.68
CA PHE A 146 3.86 14.62 60.95
C PHE A 146 3.99 16.14 61.17
N THR A 147 3.72 16.98 60.16
CA THR A 147 3.87 18.43 60.30
C THR A 147 2.60 19.14 60.79
N TYR A 148 1.42 18.55 60.58
CA TYR A 148 0.17 19.12 61.10
C TYR A 148 -0.03 18.90 62.60
N SER A 149 0.67 17.95 63.22
CA SER A 149 0.63 17.72 64.68
C SER A 149 1.41 18.76 65.48
N LEU A 150 2.25 19.57 64.85
CA LEU A 150 3.07 20.62 65.48
C LEU A 150 2.47 22.04 65.34
N LEU A 151 1.38 22.21 64.59
CA LEU A 151 0.67 23.49 64.40
C LEU A 151 -0.58 23.65 65.29
N LEU A 152 -0.80 22.74 66.25
CA LEU A 152 -1.87 22.84 67.26
C LEU A 152 -1.33 22.99 68.70
N ILE A 153 -0.04 23.29 68.86
CA ILE A 153 0.56 23.64 70.15
C ILE A 153 1.35 24.95 69.99
N SER A 154 0.62 26.05 69.77
CA SER A 154 1.07 27.42 70.05
C SER A 154 -0.13 28.32 70.21
#